data_AF-A0A9D6SVK0-F1
#
_entry.id   AF-A0A9D6SVK0-F1
#
_cell.length_a   1.000
_cell.length_b   1.000
_cell.length_c   1.000
_cell.angle_alpha   90.00
_cell.angle_beta   90.00
_cell.angle_gamma   90.00
#
_symmetry.space_group_name_H-M   'P 1'
#
loop_
_entity.id
_entity.type
_entity.pdbx_description
1 polymer ?
#
loop_
_entity_poly.entity_id
_entity_poly.type
_entity_poly.pdbx_seq_one_letter_code
_entity_poly.pdbx_strand_id
1 'polypeptide(L)'
;MKQLTVRGFDKDLERRLRDVAKTRGVSLNQAALILLREGAGLEAPRRRANVVGDSLDVLIGSWSKAEEADFLRAIGDLEEIDPSLWR
;
A
#
# COMPACT_ATOMS: atom_id res chain seq x y z
N MET A 1 -12.27 27.17 9.30
CA MET A 1 -10.98 27.84 9.59
C MET A 1 -10.13 27.82 8.33
N LYS A 2 -9.40 28.89 8.00
CA LYS A 2 -8.64 28.95 6.74
C LYS A 2 -7.22 28.35 6.85
N GLN A 3 -6.54 28.53 7.98
CA GLN A 3 -5.17 28.05 8.18
C GLN A 3 -4.87 27.92 9.68
N LEU A 4 -4.10 26.89 10.05
CA LEU A 4 -3.57 26.67 11.40
C LEU A 4 -2.06 26.45 11.28
N THR A 5 -1.27 27.12 12.13
CA THR A 5 0.19 26.90 12.22
C THR A 5 0.48 26.09 13.48
N VAL A 6 1.10 24.92 13.30
CA VAL A 6 1.46 24.02 14.39
C VAL A 6 2.91 24.28 14.81
N ARG A 7 3.15 24.50 16.11
CA ARG A 7 4.49 24.64 16.70
C ARG A 7 4.90 23.32 17.35
N GLY A 8 6.20 23.14 17.58
CA GLY A 8 6.72 21.91 18.20
C GLY A 8 6.85 20.72 17.23
N PHE A 9 7.08 21.01 15.95
CA PHE A 9 7.31 19.99 14.92
C PHE A 9 8.74 19.45 15.05
N ASP A 10 8.90 18.37 15.82
CA ASP A 10 10.19 17.71 16.02
C ASP A 10 10.57 16.79 14.85
N LYS A 11 11.80 16.26 14.89
CA LYS A 11 12.35 15.40 13.83
C LYS A 11 11.62 14.06 13.71
N ASP A 12 11.03 13.56 14.79
CA ASP A 12 10.34 12.27 14.78
C ASP A 12 8.96 12.40 14.15
N LEU A 13 8.25 13.49 14.45
CA LEU A 13 7.01 13.87 13.80
C LEU A 13 7.23 14.17 12.32
N GLU A 14 8.32 14.87 11.96
CA GLU A 14 8.68 15.10 10.56
C GLU A 14 8.87 13.78 9.79
N ARG A 15 9.67 12.88 10.36
CA ARG A 15 9.95 11.57 9.75
C ARG A 15 8.66 10.79 9.55
N ARG A 16 7.83 10.70 10.59
CA ARG A 16 6.56 9.99 10.53
C ARG A 16 5.62 10.57 9.48
N LEU A 17 5.56 11.90 9.37
CA LEU A 17 4.73 12.58 8.36
C LEU A 17 5.19 12.26 6.94
N ARG A 18 6.50 12.28 6.69
CA ARG A 18 7.10 11.92 5.39
C ARG A 18 6.84 10.47 5.02
N ASP A 19 6.94 9.55 5.99
CA ASP A 19 6.64 8.14 5.77
C ASP A 19 5.18 7.96 5.35
N VAL A 20 4.23 8.59 6.05
CA VAL A 20 2.80 8.53 5.67
C VAL A 20 2.56 9.10 4.28
N ALA A 21 3.18 10.23 3.95
CA ALA A 21 3.08 10.84 2.63
C ALA A 21 3.60 9.89 1.53
N LYS A 22 4.75 9.25 1.76
CA LYS A 22 5.35 8.29 0.83
C LYS A 22 4.49 7.04 0.68
N THR A 23 4.12 6.40 1.79
CA THR A 23 3.34 5.15 1.79
C THR A 23 1.96 5.33 1.16
N ARG A 24 1.32 6.49 1.34
CA ARG A 24 -0.02 6.76 0.79
C ARG A 24 0.01 7.50 -0.57
N GLY A 25 1.19 7.89 -1.07
CA GLY A 25 1.32 8.62 -2.33
C GLY A 25 0.65 10.01 -2.31
N VAL A 26 0.69 10.71 -1.16
CA VAL A 26 0.01 12.00 -0.95
C VAL A 26 0.98 13.11 -0.56
N SER A 27 0.54 14.38 -0.64
CA SER A 27 1.33 15.52 -0.18
C SER A 27 1.48 15.54 1.34
N LEU A 28 2.48 16.26 1.86
CA LEU A 28 2.71 16.40 3.30
C LEU A 28 1.50 17.02 4.02
N ASN A 29 0.82 17.99 3.40
CA ASN A 29 -0.39 18.58 3.98
C ASN A 29 -1.55 17.58 4.06
N GLN A 30 -1.72 16.74 3.03
CA GLN A 30 -2.71 15.66 3.06
C GLN A 30 -2.37 14.61 4.11
N ALA A 31 -1.09 14.21 4.23
CA ALA A 31 -0.63 13.32 5.28
C ALA A 31 -0.88 13.90 6.69
N ALA A 32 -0.72 15.22 6.87
CA ALA A 32 -0.98 15.88 8.14
C ALA A 32 -2.47 15.86 8.49
N LEU A 33 -3.35 16.15 7.52
CA LEU A 33 -4.79 16.05 7.72
C LEU A 33 -5.21 14.63 8.09
N ILE A 34 -4.68 13.62 7.40
CA ILE A 34 -4.91 12.20 7.71
C ILE A 34 -4.57 11.91 9.18
N LEU A 35 -3.35 12.23 9.62
CA LEU A 35 -2.90 11.94 10.98
C LEU A 35 -3.73 12.70 12.03
N LEU A 36 -4.12 13.94 11.76
CA LEU A 36 -4.98 14.73 12.64
C LEU A 36 -6.38 14.12 12.77
N ARG A 37 -6.95 13.63 11.66
CA ARG A 37 -8.27 12.99 11.66
C ARG A 37 -8.25 11.64 12.37
N GLU A 38 -7.21 10.83 12.13
CA GLU A 38 -6.99 9.55 12.83
C GLU A 38 -6.82 9.79 14.34
N GLY A 39 -5.98 10.74 14.76
CA GLY A 39 -5.77 11.08 16.18
C GLY A 39 -7.00 11.68 16.87
N ALA A 40 -7.86 12.36 16.11
CA ALA A 40 -9.14 12.88 16.61
C ALA A 40 -10.28 11.84 16.59
N GLY A 41 -10.03 10.60 16.13
CA GLY A 41 -11.06 9.56 15.99
C GLY A 41 -12.10 9.85 14.91
N LEU A 42 -11.81 10.76 13.98
CA LEU A 42 -12.70 11.16 12.87
C LEU A 42 -12.52 10.30 11.62
N GLU A 43 -11.54 9.40 11.62
CA GLU A 43 -11.40 8.32 10.66
C GLU A 43 -11.32 6.99 11.42
N ALA A 44 -11.99 5.97 10.88
CA ALA A 44 -11.81 4.61 11.38
C ALA A 44 -10.32 4.24 11.23
N PRO A 45 -9.70 3.62 12.25
CA PRO A 45 -8.32 3.15 12.11
C PRO A 45 -8.25 2.26 10.88
N ARG A 46 -7.53 2.70 9.85
CA ARG A 46 -7.19 1.82 8.73
C ARG A 46 -6.49 0.61 9.35
N ARG A 47 -6.87 -0.60 8.93
CA ARG A 47 -6.13 -1.83 9.28
C ARG A 47 -4.65 -1.49 9.14
N ARG A 48 -3.86 -1.75 10.19
CA ARG A 48 -2.44 -1.41 10.23
C ARG A 48 -1.80 -2.02 8.98
N ALA A 49 -1.55 -1.23 7.95
CA ALA A 49 -0.67 -1.66 6.88
C ALA A 49 0.67 -1.92 7.56
N ASN A 50 1.17 -3.15 7.46
CA ASN A 50 2.37 -3.70 8.10
C ASN A 50 2.12 -4.56 9.35
N VAL A 51 1.06 -5.38 9.36
CA VAL A 51 1.10 -6.62 10.15
C VAL A 51 1.91 -7.66 9.38
N VAL A 52 2.63 -8.52 10.10
CA VAL A 52 3.31 -9.68 9.50
C VAL A 52 2.26 -10.51 8.75
N GLY A 53 2.37 -10.56 7.43
CA GLY A 53 1.44 -11.28 6.55
C GLY A 53 0.74 -10.40 5.49
N ASP A 54 0.62 -9.09 5.71
CA ASP A 54 -0.19 -8.21 4.83
C ASP A 54 0.40 -8.00 3.43
N SER A 55 1.68 -8.36 3.20
CA SER A 55 2.33 -8.20 1.89
C SER A 55 1.70 -9.05 0.78
N LEU A 56 0.97 -10.10 1.16
CA LEU A 56 0.27 -10.99 0.22
C LEU A 56 -1.23 -10.72 0.16
N ASP A 57 -1.76 -9.74 0.91
CA ASP A 57 -3.19 -9.44 0.94
C ASP A 57 -3.74 -9.07 -0.45
N VAL A 58 -2.90 -8.46 -1.30
CA VAL A 58 -3.24 -8.16 -2.69
C VAL A 58 -3.51 -9.42 -3.53
N LEU A 59 -3.00 -10.57 -3.11
CA LEU A 59 -3.21 -11.86 -3.78
C LEU A 59 -4.44 -12.61 -3.20
N ILE A 60 -5.03 -12.12 -2.11
CA ILE A 60 -6.20 -12.73 -1.48
C ILE A 60 -7.45 -12.28 -2.23
N GLY A 61 -8.15 -13.22 -2.86
CA GLY A 61 -9.40 -12.96 -3.56
C GLY A 61 -9.64 -13.91 -4.71
N SER A 62 -10.49 -13.50 -5.64
CA SER A 62 -10.73 -14.20 -6.90
C SER A 62 -10.32 -13.31 -8.06
N TRP A 63 -9.83 -13.93 -9.13
CA TRP A 63 -9.48 -13.20 -10.35
C TRP A 63 -10.73 -12.96 -11.19
N SER A 64 -10.77 -11.80 -11.84
CA SER A 64 -11.65 -11.57 -12.97
C SER A 64 -11.22 -12.42 -14.17
N LYS A 65 -12.13 -12.60 -15.12
CA LYS A 65 -11.84 -13.32 -16.36
C LYS A 65 -10.74 -12.68 -17.21
N ALA A 66 -10.60 -11.35 -17.12
CA ALA A 66 -9.54 -10.64 -17.82
C ALA A 66 -8.17 -10.90 -17.18
N GLU A 67 -8.08 -10.82 -15.85
CA GLU A 67 -6.85 -11.10 -15.10
C GLU A 67 -6.39 -12.55 -15.31
N GLU A 68 -7.32 -13.51 -15.30
CA GLU A 68 -7.05 -14.92 -15.64
C GLU A 68 -6.47 -15.07 -17.04
N ALA A 69 -7.12 -14.47 -18.05
CA ALA A 69 -6.66 -14.57 -19.43
C ALA A 69 -5.28 -13.93 -19.63
N ASP A 70 -5.00 -12.81 -18.95
CA ASP A 70 -3.72 -12.11 -19.04
C ASP A 70 -2.60 -12.90 -18.40
N PHE A 71 -2.86 -13.50 -17.24
CA PHE A 71 -1.90 -14.36 -16.55
C PHE A 71 -1.57 -15.61 -17.37
N LEU A 72 -2.58 -16.33 -17.86
CA LEU A 72 -2.38 -17.55 -18.65
C LEU A 72 -1.56 -17.29 -19.92
N ARG A 73 -1.77 -16.14 -20.59
CA ARG A 73 -0.93 -15.75 -21.73
C ARG A 73 0.52 -15.48 -21.31
N ALA A 74 0.74 -14.88 -20.14
CA ALA A 74 2.07 -14.54 -19.66
C ALA A 74 2.89 -15.78 -19.24
N ILE A 75 2.24 -16.85 -18.81
CA ILE A 75 2.91 -18.08 -18.37
C ILE A 75 2.95 -19.19 -19.41
N GLY A 76 2.38 -18.99 -20.61
CA GLY A 76 2.25 -20.03 -21.62
C GLY A 76 3.59 -20.72 -21.96
N ASP A 77 4.66 -19.95 -22.08
CA ASP A 77 6.01 -20.46 -22.38
C ASP A 77 6.58 -21.34 -21.26
N LEU A 78 6.06 -21.25 -20.03
CA LEU A 78 6.48 -22.05 -18.87
C LEU A 78 5.78 -23.41 -18.81
N GLU A 79 4.70 -23.61 -19.58
CA GLU A 79 3.96 -24.87 -19.62
C GLU A 79 4.54 -25.86 -20.63
N GLU A 80 5.48 -25.42 -21.47
CA GLU A 80 6.18 -26.31 -22.40
C GLU A 80 7.18 -27.20 -21.65
N ILE A 81 7.01 -28.52 -21.79
CA ILE A 81 7.98 -29.49 -21.26
C ILE A 81 9.18 -29.50 -22.19
N ASP A 82 10.32 -28.99 -21.70
CA ASP A 82 11.62 -29.18 -22.35
C ASP A 82 12.18 -30.59 -22.03
N PRO A 83 12.18 -31.54 -22.98
CA PRO A 83 12.64 -32.90 -22.73
C PRO A 83 14.16 -32.98 -22.48
N SER A 84 14.91 -31.91 -22.78
CA SER A 84 16.34 -31.83 -22.49
C SER A 84 16.62 -31.59 -21.01
N LEU A 85 15.69 -30.98 -20.27
CA LEU A 85 15.79 -30.78 -18.82
C LEU A 85 15.42 -32.03 -17.99
N TRP A 86 14.86 -33.06 -18.64
CA TRP A 86 14.41 -34.32 -18.01
C TRP A 86 15.35 -35.51 -18.29
N ARG A 87 16.56 -35.24 -18.80
CA ARG A 87 17.57 -36.24 -19.14
C ARG A 87 18.67 -36.30 -18.08
#